data_AF-A0A933S2H0-F1
#
_entry.id   AF-A0A933S2H0-F1
#
_cell.length_a   1.000
_cell.length_b   1.000
_cell.length_c   1.000
_cell.angle_alpha   90.00
_cell.angle_beta   90.00
_cell.angle_gamma   90.00
#
_symmetry.space_group_name_H-M   'P 1'
#
loop_
_entity.id
_entity.type
_entity.pdbx_description
1 polymer ?
#
loop_
_entity_poly.entity_id
_entity_poly.type
_entity_poly.pdbx_seq_one_letter_code
_entity_poly.pdbx_strand_id
1 'polypeptide(L)'
;MPLDLPPPIANYFAADRSHSVAALFVPDAVVRDEGHSYVGIAAIARWIDDSAAKYDFTSRPVAAETVDGATVVTCHVTGNFPGSPVDLRYRFRLDGDRIASLEIVP
;
A
#
# COMPACT_ATOMS: atom_id res chain seq x y z
N MET A 1 8.33 -12.29 -14.74
CA MET A 1 9.36 -11.26 -14.47
C MET A 1 8.97 -10.54 -13.20
N PRO A 2 9.92 -10.18 -12.32
CA PRO A 2 9.62 -9.25 -11.23
C PRO A 2 9.19 -7.91 -11.84
N LEU A 3 8.20 -7.24 -11.23
CA LEU A 3 7.82 -5.90 -11.64
C LEU A 3 8.95 -4.94 -11.28
N ASP A 4 9.30 -4.06 -12.21
CA ASP A 4 10.27 -2.99 -11.95
C ASP A 4 9.55 -1.89 -11.14
N LEU A 5 9.72 -1.95 -9.81
CA LEU A 5 9.09 -1.05 -8.87
C LEU A 5 10.16 -0.10 -8.29
N PRO A 6 9.84 1.20 -8.13
CA PRO A 6 10.67 2.11 -7.37
C PRO A 6 11.01 1.53 -5.98
N PRO A 7 12.24 1.72 -5.46
CA PRO A 7 12.67 1.12 -4.20
C PRO A 7 11.70 1.32 -3.02
N PRO A 8 11.08 2.51 -2.79
CA PRO A 8 10.14 2.69 -1.69
C PRO A 8 8.89 1.80 -1.80
N ILE A 9 8.43 1.55 -3.03
CA ILE A 9 7.25 0.72 -3.32
C ILE A 9 7.61 -0.75 -3.20
N ALA A 10 8.78 -1.16 -3.72
CA ALA A 10 9.29 -2.51 -3.54
C ALA A 10 9.45 -2.86 -2.05
N ASN A 11 10.02 -1.95 -1.26
CA ASN A 11 10.17 -2.10 0.18
C ASN A 11 8.82 -2.21 0.90
N TYR A 12 7.80 -1.45 0.46
CA TYR A 12 6.45 -1.55 1.01
C TYR A 12 5.84 -2.94 0.82
N PHE A 13 5.99 -3.55 -0.36
CA PHE A 13 5.49 -4.91 -0.61
C PHE A 13 6.34 -6.02 0.00
N ALA A 14 7.64 -5.77 0.20
CA ALA A 14 8.57 -6.72 0.81
C ALA A 14 8.51 -6.72 2.34
N ALA A 15 8.03 -5.62 2.94
CA ALA A 15 7.97 -5.51 4.39
C ALA A 15 6.84 -6.38 4.96
N ASP A 16 7.16 -7.16 5.99
CA ASP A 16 6.17 -7.83 6.81
C ASP A 16 5.27 -6.77 7.44
N ARG A 17 3.98 -6.78 7.08
CA ARG A 17 2.92 -5.80 7.42
C ARG A 17 2.83 -5.49 8.91
N SER A 18 3.80 -4.76 9.38
CA SER A 18 4.07 -4.43 10.77
C SER A 18 4.17 -2.93 10.87
N HIS A 19 4.01 -2.43 12.09
CA HIS A 19 4.18 -1.02 12.43
C HIS A 19 5.45 -0.36 11.83
N SER A 20 6.52 -1.15 11.59
CA SER A 20 7.77 -0.66 10.98
C SER A 20 7.62 -0.16 9.54
N VAL A 21 6.61 -0.64 8.80
CA VAL A 21 6.29 -0.20 7.43
C VAL A 21 5.94 1.28 7.39
N ALA A 22 5.35 1.82 8.46
CA ALA A 22 5.03 3.24 8.54
C ALA A 22 6.28 4.14 8.40
N ALA A 23 7.48 3.63 8.72
CA ALA A 23 8.73 4.38 8.54
C ALA A 23 9.10 4.64 7.06
N LEU A 24 8.50 3.91 6.11
CA LEU A 24 8.67 4.15 4.67
C LEU A 24 7.91 5.39 4.18
N PHE A 25 7.03 5.95 5.01
CA PHE A 25 6.23 7.11 4.69
C PHE A 25 6.89 8.41 5.18
N VAL A 26 6.58 9.53 4.52
CA VAL A 26 6.93 10.85 5.04
C VAL A 26 6.08 11.20 6.28
N PRO A 27 6.54 12.09 7.19
CA PRO A 27 5.87 12.36 8.46
C PRO A 27 4.38 12.75 8.35
N ASP A 28 4.02 13.44 7.28
CA ASP A 28 2.70 13.97 6.94
C ASP A 28 2.00 13.18 5.82
N ALA A 29 2.45 11.94 5.57
CA ALA A 29 1.88 11.11 4.51
C ALA A 29 0.39 10.84 4.72
N VAL A 30 -0.31 10.58 3.62
CA VAL A 30 -1.75 10.27 3.63
C VAL A 30 -2.01 8.91 3.00
N VAL A 31 -2.66 8.03 3.76
CA VAL A 31 -3.19 6.76 3.25
C VAL A 31 -4.71 6.86 3.11
N ARG A 32 -5.24 6.45 1.97
CA ARG A 32 -6.69 6.38 1.69
C ARG A 32 -7.05 4.94 1.36
N ASP A 33 -7.89 4.34 2.20
CA ASP A 33 -8.26 2.93 2.11
C ASP A 33 -9.67 2.71 2.67
N GLU A 34 -10.46 1.83 2.06
CA GLU A 34 -11.86 1.54 2.43
C GLU A 34 -12.73 2.80 2.72
N GLY A 35 -12.51 3.90 1.99
CA GLY A 35 -13.22 5.17 2.20
C GLY A 35 -12.76 6.00 3.41
N HIS A 36 -11.75 5.54 4.14
CA HIS A 36 -11.11 6.25 5.25
C HIS A 36 -9.85 6.97 4.79
N SER A 37 -9.42 7.98 5.56
CA SER A 37 -8.17 8.71 5.35
C SER A 37 -7.35 8.74 6.63
N TYR A 38 -6.11 8.28 6.56
CA TYR A 38 -5.17 8.19 7.68
C TYR A 38 -4.01 9.15 7.39
N VAL A 39 -3.83 10.15 8.25
CA VAL A 39 -2.85 11.22 8.05
C VAL A 39 -1.76 11.13 9.11
N GLY A 40 -0.51 11.06 8.64
CA GLY A 40 0.70 10.99 9.44
C GLY A 40 1.04 9.59 9.96
N ILE A 41 2.29 9.42 10.37
CA ILE A 41 2.89 8.12 10.72
C ILE A 41 2.09 7.35 11.76
N ALA A 42 1.62 8.01 12.82
CA ALA A 42 0.88 7.34 13.89
C ALA A 42 -0.46 6.75 13.40
N ALA A 43 -1.18 7.47 12.53
CA ALA A 43 -2.43 6.98 11.96
C ALA A 43 -2.19 5.85 10.95
N ILE A 44 -1.14 5.99 10.12
CA ILE A 44 -0.75 4.97 9.14
C ILE A 44 -0.33 3.69 9.86
N ALA A 45 0.48 3.79 10.90
CA ALA A 45 0.95 2.62 11.63
C ALA A 45 -0.19 1.86 12.30
N ARG A 46 -1.16 2.59 12.88
CA ARG A 46 -2.41 1.99 13.38
C ARG A 46 -3.22 1.34 12.26
N TRP A 47 -3.34 1.98 11.09
CA TRP A 47 -4.03 1.39 9.94
C TRP A 47 -3.38 0.08 9.48
N ILE A 48 -2.05 -0.01 9.51
CA ILE A 48 -1.31 -1.25 9.17
C ILE A 48 -1.63 -2.35 10.19
N ASP A 49 -1.55 -2.02 11.49
CA ASP A 49 -1.85 -2.98 12.56
C ASP A 49 -3.32 -3.45 12.49
N ASP A 50 -4.26 -2.52 12.29
CA ASP A 50 -5.69 -2.81 12.16
C ASP A 50 -5.96 -3.69 10.91
N SER A 51 -5.32 -3.40 9.78
CA SER A 51 -5.45 -4.18 8.54
C SER A 51 -4.87 -5.59 8.68
N ALA A 52 -3.70 -5.72 9.32
CA ALA A 52 -3.05 -7.01 9.58
C ALA A 52 -3.85 -7.87 10.58
N ALA A 53 -4.53 -7.24 11.55
CA ALA A 53 -5.39 -7.95 12.50
C ALA A 53 -6.74 -8.34 11.90
N LYS A 54 -7.31 -7.51 11.02
CA LYS A 54 -8.65 -7.69 10.44
C LYS A 54 -8.66 -8.71 9.30
N TYR A 55 -7.57 -8.79 8.53
CA TYR A 55 -7.52 -9.58 7.32
C TYR A 55 -6.24 -10.41 7.24
N ASP A 56 -6.41 -11.73 7.08
CA ASP A 56 -5.36 -12.59 6.56
C ASP A 56 -5.46 -12.59 5.04
N PHE A 57 -4.63 -11.76 4.40
CA PHE A 57 -4.60 -11.61 2.95
C PHE A 57 -3.19 -11.57 2.39
N THR A 58 -3.04 -12.18 1.22
CA THR A 58 -1.84 -12.07 0.40
C THR A 58 -2.11 -11.10 -0.74
N SER A 59 -1.25 -10.10 -0.91
CA SER A 59 -1.28 -9.22 -2.09
C SER A 59 -0.15 -9.61 -3.01
N ARG A 60 -0.47 -9.98 -4.24
CA ARG A 60 0.51 -10.28 -5.28
C ARG A 60 0.47 -9.18 -6.33
N PRO A 61 1.51 -8.32 -6.43
CA PRO A 61 1.65 -7.40 -7.54
C PRO A 61 1.63 -8.15 -8.89
N VAL A 62 0.74 -7.75 -9.80
CA VAL A 62 0.58 -8.34 -11.14
C VAL A 62 0.91 -7.37 -12.26
N ALA A 63 0.73 -6.07 -12.04
CA ALA A 63 1.11 -5.02 -12.98
C ALA A 63 1.56 -3.76 -12.24
N ALA A 64 2.38 -2.95 -12.89
CA ALA A 64 2.78 -1.64 -12.40
C ALA A 64 2.86 -0.66 -13.58
N GLU A 65 2.33 0.54 -13.39
CA GLU A 65 2.32 1.60 -14.38
C GLU A 65 2.49 2.97 -13.71
N THR A 66 2.95 3.96 -14.47
CA THR A 66 3.06 5.34 -14.00
C THR A 66 1.97 6.18 -14.64
N VAL A 67 1.10 6.77 -13.81
CA VAL A 67 -0.07 7.56 -14.21
C VAL A 67 -0.08 8.89 -13.45
N ASP A 68 -0.04 10.00 -14.18
CA ASP A 68 0.02 11.37 -13.64
C ASP A 68 1.11 11.59 -12.57
N GLY A 69 2.30 11.01 -12.78
CA GLY A 69 3.40 11.09 -11.82
C GLY A 69 3.23 10.25 -10.55
N ALA A 70 2.21 9.39 -10.50
CA ALA A 70 2.02 8.38 -9.46
C ALA A 70 2.34 6.99 -10.02
N THR A 71 2.88 6.10 -9.19
CA THR A 71 3.03 4.69 -9.55
C THR A 71 1.80 3.92 -9.09
N VAL A 72 1.07 3.33 -10.03
CA VAL A 72 -0.08 2.47 -9.76
C VAL A 72 0.37 1.03 -9.86
N VAL A 73 0.26 0.30 -8.76
CA VAL A 73 0.54 -1.15 -8.72
C VAL A 73 -0.78 -1.88 -8.59
N THR A 74 -1.11 -2.69 -9.58
CA THR A 74 -2.26 -3.60 -9.54
C THR A 74 -1.82 -4.86 -8.82
N CYS A 75 -2.52 -5.19 -7.75
CA CYS A 75 -2.27 -6.36 -6.91
C CYS A 75 -3.47 -7.29 -6.94
N HIS A 76 -3.23 -8.56 -7.25
CA HIS A 76 -4.21 -9.61 -7.00
C HIS A 76 -4.21 -9.93 -5.51
N VAL A 77 -5.31 -9.62 -4.83
CA VAL A 77 -5.45 -9.79 -3.39
C VAL A 77 -6.37 -10.97 -3.10
N THR A 78 -5.81 -11.97 -2.42
CA THR A 78 -6.54 -13.15 -1.97
C THR A 78 -6.46 -13.22 -0.46
N GLY A 79 -7.60 -13.25 0.21
CA GLY A 79 -7.67 -13.39 1.66
C GLY A 79 -9.03 -13.87 2.16
N ASN A 80 -9.20 -13.88 3.47
CA ASN A 80 -10.44 -14.30 4.13
C ASN A 80 -11.42 -13.13 4.30
N PHE A 81 -11.86 -12.53 3.19
CA PHE A 81 -12.86 -11.45 3.18
C PHE A 81 -13.93 -11.67 2.09
N PRO A 82 -15.16 -11.16 2.27
CA PRO A 82 -16.21 -11.28 1.25
C PRO A 82 -15.79 -10.61 -0.07
N GLY A 83 -15.84 -11.35 -1.18
CA GLY A 83 -15.41 -10.85 -2.50
C GLY A 83 -13.97 -11.19 -2.89
N SER A 84 -13.24 -11.95 -2.06
CA SER A 84 -11.94 -12.51 -2.42
C SER A 84 -12.06 -13.62 -3.50
N PRO A 85 -11.16 -13.69 -4.50
CA PRO A 85 -10.06 -12.74 -4.73
C PRO A 85 -10.53 -11.46 -5.45
N VAL A 86 -9.84 -10.36 -5.21
CA VAL A 86 -10.09 -9.05 -5.84
C VAL A 86 -8.78 -8.43 -6.33
N ASP A 87 -8.82 -7.74 -7.45
CA ASP A 87 -7.69 -6.91 -7.90
C ASP A 87 -7.82 -5.52 -7.28
N LEU A 88 -6.82 -5.11 -6.51
CA LEU A 88 -6.74 -3.76 -5.93
C LEU A 88 -5.63 -2.97 -6.62
N ARG A 89 -5.90 -1.70 -6.89
CA ARG A 89 -4.92 -0.73 -7.38
C ARG A 89 -4.37 0.07 -6.21
N TYR A 90 -3.07 -0.04 -5.99
CA TYR A 90 -2.30 0.73 -5.03
C TYR A 90 -1.65 1.90 -5.76
N ARG A 91 -2.18 3.11 -5.59
CA ARG A 91 -1.63 4.33 -6.19
C ARG A 91 -0.70 5.02 -5.21
N PHE A 92 0.60 4.92 -5.47
CA PHE A 92 1.66 5.54 -4.69
C PHE A 92 2.08 6.88 -5.31
N ARG A 93 2.24 7.90 -4.46
CA ARG A 93 3.07 9.07 -4.76
C ARG A 93 4.29 9.04 -3.87
N LEU A 94 5.43 9.32 -4.47
CA LEU A 94 6.72 9.32 -3.79
C LEU A 94 7.19 10.75 -3.60
N ASP A 95 7.87 10.99 -2.48
CA ASP A 95 8.68 12.18 -2.24
C ASP A 95 10.09 11.71 -1.91
N GLY A 96 10.99 11.85 -2.89
CA GLY A 96 12.33 11.28 -2.85
C GLY A 96 12.32 9.76 -2.67
N ASP A 97 12.87 9.31 -1.54
CA ASP A 97 13.01 7.90 -1.17
C ASP A 97 11.89 7.39 -0.24
N ARG A 98 10.81 8.17 -0.07
CA ARG A 98 9.68 7.83 0.81
C ARG A 98 8.33 7.95 0.12
N ILE A 99 7.32 7.36 0.74
CA ILE A 99 5.93 7.40 0.28
C ILE A 99 5.25 8.64 0.84
N ALA A 100 4.81 9.53 -0.04
CA ALA A 100 4.04 10.72 0.29
C ALA A 100 2.54 10.43 0.43
N SER A 101 2.00 9.58 -0.44
CA SER A 101 0.62 9.15 -0.34
C SER A 101 0.40 7.76 -0.90
N LEU A 102 -0.57 7.04 -0.34
CA LEU A 102 -1.05 5.78 -0.85
C LEU A 102 -2.57 5.81 -0.92
N GLU A 103 -3.13 5.50 -2.08
CA GLU A 103 -4.57 5.29 -2.25
C GLU A 103 -4.80 3.85 -2.73
N ILE A 104 -5.72 3.14 -2.07
CA ILE A 104 -6.09 1.76 -2.40
C ILE A 104 -7.55 1.74 -2.84
N VAL A 105 -7.79 1.29 -4.07
CA VAL A 105 -9.12 1.21 -4.67
C VAL A 105 -9.28 -0.09 -5.49
N PRO A 106 -10.48 -0.68 -5.56
CA PRO A 106 -10.81 -1.73 -6.53
C PRO A 106 -10.71 -1.27 -7.99
#